data_AF-A0A7S9E1K6-F1
#
_entry.id   AF-A0A7S9E1K6-F1
#
_cell.length_a   1.000
_cell.length_b   1.000
_cell.length_c   1.000
_cell.angle_alpha   90.00
_cell.angle_beta   90.00
_cell.angle_gamma   90.00
#
_symmetry.space_group_name_H-M   'P 1'
#
loop_
_entity.id
_entity.type
_entity.pdbx_description
1 polymer ?
#
loop_
_entity_poly.entity_id
_entity_poly.type
_entity_poly.pdbx_seq_one_letter_code
_entity_poly.pdbx_strand_id
1 'polypeptide(L)'
;MRSLTSLAILTGNLGKPSVGVNPVRGQNNVQGACDMGALPDTYPGYQYVKFPENREKFAKARGVESLPAHTGYRISELPHRAAHGEVRAAYIMGEDPLQTDAELSAVRKAFDDLELVIVGTFS
;
A
#
# COMPACT_ATOMS: atom_id res chain seq x y z
N MET A 1 -15.03 -0.66 -11.35
CA MET A 1 -14.44 0.70 -11.51
C MET A 1 -14.15 1.06 -12.97
N ARG A 2 -13.32 0.30 -13.70
CA ARG A 2 -12.94 0.63 -15.10
C ARG A 2 -14.13 0.90 -16.04
N SER A 3 -15.20 0.09 -15.96
CA SER A 3 -16.42 0.30 -16.75
C SER A 3 -17.15 1.62 -16.45
N LEU A 4 -17.19 2.05 -15.17
CA LEU A 4 -17.75 3.36 -14.79
C LEU A 4 -16.90 4.52 -15.35
N THR A 5 -15.57 4.37 -15.34
CA THR A 5 -14.67 5.34 -15.98
C THR A 5 -14.89 5.41 -17.48
N SER A 6 -15.06 4.27 -18.16
CA SER A 6 -15.38 4.22 -19.59
C SER A 6 -16.70 4.94 -19.90
N LEU A 7 -17.73 4.80 -19.07
CA LEU A 7 -18.98 5.53 -19.23
C LEU A 7 -18.79 7.05 -19.09
N ALA A 8 -18.00 7.49 -18.11
CA ALA A 8 -17.69 8.91 -17.92
C ALA A 8 -16.90 9.49 -19.10
N ILE A 9 -15.97 8.72 -19.67
CA ILE A 9 -15.25 9.11 -20.90
C ILE A 9 -16.23 9.20 -22.08
N LEU A 10 -17.07 8.18 -22.29
CA LEU A 10 -18.01 8.10 -23.40
C LEU A 10 -19.01 9.27 -23.41
N THR A 11 -19.41 9.71 -22.22
CA THR A 11 -20.36 10.81 -22.04
C THR A 11 -19.70 12.18 -21.91
N GLY A 12 -18.36 12.29 -22.00
CA GLY A 12 -17.63 13.55 -21.89
C GLY A 12 -17.64 14.17 -20.48
N ASN A 13 -17.90 13.36 -19.46
CA ASN A 13 -18.04 13.73 -18.05
C ASN A 13 -16.71 13.66 -17.29
N LEU A 14 -15.63 14.16 -17.89
CA LEU A 14 -14.30 14.28 -17.28
C LEU A 14 -13.66 15.63 -17.63
N GLY A 15 -12.87 16.19 -16.70
CA GLY A 15 -12.08 17.42 -16.93
C GLY A 15 -12.86 18.74 -16.83
N LYS A 16 -14.07 18.73 -16.26
CA LYS A 16 -14.90 19.92 -16.02
C LYS A 16 -15.38 19.93 -14.56
N PRO A 17 -15.72 21.09 -13.97
CA PRO A 17 -16.35 21.15 -12.66
C PRO A 17 -17.66 20.35 -12.61
N SER A 18 -17.97 19.79 -11.45
CA SER A 18 -19.23 19.06 -11.17
C SER A 18 -19.47 17.79 -11.99
N VAL A 19 -18.45 17.24 -12.67
CA VAL A 19 -18.47 15.92 -13.33
C VAL A 19 -17.23 15.11 -12.92
N GLY A 20 -17.28 13.79 -13.08
CA GLY A 20 -16.10 12.94 -12.88
C GLY A 20 -16.42 11.55 -12.36
N VAL A 21 -15.35 10.77 -12.12
CA VAL A 21 -15.41 9.48 -11.45
C VAL A 21 -14.76 9.65 -10.09
N ASN A 22 -15.59 9.73 -9.05
CA ASN A 22 -15.18 10.15 -7.72
C ASN A 22 -15.29 8.98 -6.73
N PRO A 23 -14.24 8.16 -6.56
CA PRO A 23 -14.23 7.14 -5.52
C PRO A 23 -14.10 7.82 -4.15
N VAL A 24 -15.19 7.89 -3.40
CA VAL A 24 -15.17 8.38 -2.02
C VAL A 24 -14.43 7.35 -1.18
N ARG A 25 -13.25 7.73 -0.69
CA ARG A 25 -12.46 6.86 0.18
C ARG A 25 -12.96 6.97 1.62
N GLY A 26 -12.91 5.86 2.36
CA GLY A 26 -13.56 5.75 3.68
C GLY A 26 -12.77 6.39 4.83
N GLN A 27 -11.51 5.98 5.01
CA GLN A 27 -10.67 6.43 6.12
C GLN A 27 -10.15 7.86 5.91
N ASN A 28 -10.04 8.63 7.00
CA ASN A 28 -9.68 10.06 6.98
C ASN A 28 -8.33 10.36 6.29
N ASN A 29 -7.39 9.42 6.27
CA ASN A 29 -6.06 9.62 5.68
C ASN A 29 -5.61 8.49 4.73
N VAL A 30 -6.52 7.67 4.21
CA VAL A 30 -6.12 6.64 3.22
C VAL A 30 -5.61 7.28 1.92
N GLN A 31 -6.11 8.46 1.56
CA GLN A 31 -5.56 9.22 0.43
C GLN A 31 -4.14 9.69 0.73
N GLY A 32 -3.91 10.32 1.89
CA GLY A 32 -2.59 10.81 2.27
C GLY A 32 -1.56 9.71 2.52
N ALA A 33 -1.96 8.55 3.06
CA ALA A 33 -1.08 7.39 3.17
C ALA A 33 -0.58 6.93 1.79
N CYS A 34 -1.47 6.85 0.79
CA CYS A 34 -1.07 6.59 -0.60
C CYS A 34 -0.17 7.70 -1.15
N ASP A 35 -0.50 8.98 -0.90
CA ASP A 35 0.30 10.12 -1.36
C ASP A 35 1.71 10.11 -0.76
N MET A 36 1.89 9.59 0.46
CA MET A 36 3.18 9.42 1.13
C MET A 36 3.93 8.15 0.71
N GLY A 37 3.40 7.37 -0.24
CA GLY A 37 4.06 6.15 -0.71
C GLY A 37 4.00 5.00 0.29
N ALA A 38 2.97 4.93 1.14
CA ALA A 38 2.64 3.71 1.91
C ALA A 38 2.03 2.63 1.00
N LEU A 39 2.68 2.41 -0.15
CA LEU A 39 2.34 1.46 -1.20
C LEU A 39 3.64 0.76 -1.61
N PRO A 40 3.59 -0.54 -1.94
CA PRO A 40 4.80 -1.33 -2.15
C PRO A 40 5.59 -0.97 -3.42
N ASP A 41 5.02 -0.18 -4.32
CA ASP A 41 5.56 0.10 -5.66
C ASP A 41 5.86 1.59 -5.93
N THR A 42 5.61 2.49 -4.97
CA THR A 42 5.78 3.94 -5.18
C THR A 42 6.43 4.64 -3.99
N TYR A 43 7.26 5.64 -4.29
CA TYR A 43 7.65 6.69 -3.35
C TYR A 43 6.55 7.76 -3.19
N PRO A 44 6.69 8.72 -2.25
CA PRO A 44 5.76 9.85 -2.13
C PRO A 44 5.50 10.57 -3.46
N GLY A 45 4.25 10.95 -3.69
CA GLY A 45 3.80 11.60 -4.93
C GLY A 45 3.63 10.65 -6.11
N TYR A 46 3.32 9.37 -5.86
CA TYR A 46 3.07 8.35 -6.89
C TYR A 46 4.24 8.11 -7.85
N GLN A 47 5.45 8.22 -7.34
CA GLN A 47 6.67 8.04 -8.13
C GLN A 47 7.12 6.59 -8.05
N TYR A 48 6.88 5.82 -9.12
CA TYR A 48 7.15 4.38 -9.10
C TYR A 48 8.64 4.04 -8.88
N VAL A 49 8.88 3.02 -8.05
CA VAL A 49 10.23 2.52 -7.70
C VAL A 49 10.96 1.89 -8.89
N LYS A 50 10.21 1.38 -9.89
CA LYS A 50 10.79 0.76 -11.09
C LYS A 50 11.57 1.75 -11.96
N PHE A 51 11.30 3.05 -11.84
CA PHE A 51 11.94 4.09 -12.64
C PHE A 51 13.27 4.52 -12.00
N PRO A 52 14.42 4.31 -12.68
CA PRO A 52 15.74 4.61 -12.14
C PRO A 52 15.92 6.07 -11.68
N GLU A 53 15.36 7.02 -12.41
CA GLU A 53 15.44 8.46 -12.11
C GLU A 53 14.82 8.82 -10.76
N ASN A 54 13.72 8.15 -10.40
CA ASN A 54 13.08 8.33 -9.10
C ASN A 54 13.98 7.76 -8.00
N ARG A 55 14.51 6.54 -8.21
CA ARG A 55 15.41 5.90 -7.25
C ARG A 55 16.66 6.71 -7.00
N GLU A 56 17.30 7.24 -8.04
CA GLU A 56 18.48 8.10 -7.92
C GLU A 56 18.18 9.34 -7.07
N LYS A 57 17.06 10.03 -7.37
CA LYS A 57 16.62 11.19 -6.62
C LYS A 57 16.42 10.88 -5.13
N PHE A 58 15.69 9.81 -4.80
CA PHE A 58 15.39 9.45 -3.41
C PHE A 58 16.62 8.87 -2.69
N ALA A 59 17.47 8.10 -3.37
CA ALA A 59 18.71 7.57 -2.79
C ALA A 59 19.65 8.71 -2.39
N LYS A 60 19.86 9.68 -3.29
CA LYS A 60 20.63 10.90 -3.02
C LYS A 60 20.05 11.71 -1.85
N ALA A 61 18.73 11.94 -1.86
CA ALA A 61 18.08 12.71 -0.80
C ALA A 61 18.18 12.05 0.58
N ARG A 62 18.23 10.71 0.64
CA ARG A 62 18.33 9.93 1.87
C ARG A 62 19.76 9.56 2.28
N GLY A 63 20.77 9.93 1.47
CA GLY A 63 22.17 9.62 1.74
C GLY A 63 22.49 8.12 1.69
N VAL A 64 21.76 7.35 0.88
CA VAL A 64 22.00 5.90 0.68
C VAL A 64 22.51 5.63 -0.73
N GLU A 65 23.32 4.59 -0.89
CA GLU A 65 23.91 4.24 -2.19
C GLU A 65 22.86 3.82 -3.21
N SER A 66 21.89 3.00 -2.80
CA SER A 66 20.84 2.51 -3.68
C SER A 66 19.53 2.25 -2.94
N LEU A 67 18.44 2.22 -3.70
CA LEU A 67 17.12 1.82 -3.25
C LEU A 67 16.60 0.65 -4.11
N PRO A 68 15.80 -0.25 -3.54
CA PRO A 68 15.28 -1.42 -4.26
C PRO A 68 14.40 -1.01 -5.45
N ALA A 69 14.52 -1.76 -6.54
CA ALA A 69 13.77 -1.55 -7.78
C ALA A 69 12.51 -2.42 -7.89
N HIS A 70 12.45 -3.50 -7.11
CA HIS A 70 11.35 -4.45 -7.13
C HIS A 70 10.22 -3.96 -6.23
N THR A 71 8.99 -4.28 -6.60
CA THR A 71 7.80 -4.04 -5.78
C THR A 71 7.89 -4.87 -4.51
N GLY A 72 7.61 -4.25 -3.36
CA GLY A 72 7.50 -4.95 -2.08
C GLY A 72 6.26 -5.84 -1.99
N TYR A 73 6.12 -6.57 -0.88
CA TYR A 73 4.94 -7.37 -0.61
C TYR A 73 3.73 -6.50 -0.22
N ARG A 74 2.53 -6.98 -0.54
CA ARG A 74 1.27 -6.39 -0.07
C ARG A 74 0.90 -6.98 1.28
N ILE A 75 0.30 -6.18 2.17
CA ILE A 75 -0.14 -6.67 3.49
C ILE A 75 -1.14 -7.83 3.38
N SER A 76 -2.00 -7.82 2.37
CA SER A 76 -2.94 -8.91 2.10
C SER A 76 -2.26 -10.25 1.76
N GLU A 77 -0.98 -10.24 1.40
CA GLU A 77 -0.19 -11.44 1.12
C GLU A 77 0.50 -11.97 2.38
N LEU A 78 0.48 -11.24 3.51
CA LEU A 78 1.21 -11.57 4.72
C LEU A 78 0.98 -13.01 5.20
N PRO A 79 -0.26 -13.55 5.27
CA PRO A 79 -0.46 -14.94 5.69
C PRO A 79 0.24 -15.96 4.80
N HIS A 80 0.20 -15.76 3.50
CA HIS A 80 0.88 -16.63 2.54
C HIS A 80 2.41 -16.53 2.69
N ARG A 81 2.94 -15.30 2.77
CA ARG A 81 4.38 -15.06 2.85
C ARG A 81 4.98 -15.53 4.16
N ALA A 82 4.26 -15.40 5.27
CA ALA A 82 4.66 -15.91 6.58
C ALA A 82 4.70 -17.45 6.57
N ALA A 83 3.65 -18.10 6.07
CA ALA A 83 3.58 -19.57 6.00
C ALA A 83 4.69 -20.19 5.13
N HIS A 84 5.18 -19.47 4.12
CA HIS A 84 6.31 -19.89 3.27
C HIS A 84 7.69 -19.42 3.76
N GLY A 85 7.75 -18.72 4.90
CA GLY A 85 9.00 -18.21 5.47
C GLY A 85 9.68 -17.09 4.66
N GLU A 86 8.96 -16.47 3.73
CA GLU A 86 9.44 -15.35 2.91
C GLU A 86 9.42 -14.03 3.69
N VAL A 87 8.47 -13.89 4.62
CA VAL A 87 8.40 -12.80 5.59
C VAL A 87 8.50 -13.40 6.98
N ARG A 88 9.45 -12.91 7.78
CA ARG A 88 9.71 -13.39 9.15
C ARG A 88 9.34 -12.39 10.23
N ALA A 89 9.20 -11.12 9.87
CA ALA A 89 8.82 -10.07 10.80
C ALA A 89 7.80 -9.13 10.16
N ALA A 90 6.83 -8.68 10.95
CA ALA A 90 5.85 -7.68 10.56
C ALA A 90 5.86 -6.51 11.54
N TYR A 91 5.99 -5.29 11.01
CA TYR A 91 5.76 -4.06 11.77
C TYR A 91 4.44 -3.44 11.31
N ILE A 92 3.40 -3.63 12.13
CA ILE A 92 2.03 -3.20 11.89
C ILE A 92 1.82 -1.88 12.63
N MET A 93 1.42 -0.83 11.93
CA MET A 93 1.25 0.51 12.50
C MET A 93 -0.14 1.04 12.17
N GLY A 94 -0.91 1.39 13.20
CA GLY A 94 -2.23 2.02 13.06
C GLY A 94 -3.31 1.15 12.39
N GLU A 95 -3.13 -0.17 12.39
CA GLU A 95 -4.04 -1.15 11.78
C GLU A 95 -4.34 -2.28 12.77
N ASP A 96 -5.53 -2.88 12.66
CA ASP A 96 -5.93 -4.07 13.43
C ASP A 96 -6.38 -5.22 12.51
N PRO A 97 -5.44 -5.91 11.85
CA PRO A 97 -5.76 -6.95 10.89
C PRO A 97 -6.40 -8.18 11.55
N LEU A 98 -6.29 -8.35 12.88
CA LEU A 98 -6.95 -9.42 13.61
C LEU A 98 -8.46 -9.19 13.82
N GLN A 99 -8.96 -8.01 13.46
CA GLN A 99 -10.38 -7.67 13.50
C GLN A 99 -10.94 -7.27 12.13
N THR A 100 -10.15 -6.60 11.29
CA THR A 100 -10.68 -5.94 10.07
C THR A 100 -10.46 -6.72 8.78
N ASP A 101 -9.52 -7.68 8.74
CA ASP A 101 -9.28 -8.50 7.55
C ASP A 101 -10.34 -9.58 7.35
N ALA A 102 -10.52 -10.00 6.09
CA ALA A 102 -11.60 -10.90 5.70
C ALA A 102 -11.47 -12.33 6.27
N GLU A 103 -10.26 -12.84 6.49
CA GLU A 103 -9.99 -14.20 6.96
C GLU A 103 -9.16 -14.20 8.24
N LEU A 104 -9.82 -13.94 9.37
CA LEU A 104 -9.17 -13.77 10.67
C LEU A 104 -8.34 -14.98 11.12
N SER A 105 -8.75 -16.20 10.77
CA SER A 105 -7.97 -17.42 11.07
C SER A 105 -6.63 -17.46 10.35
N ALA A 106 -6.58 -17.02 9.08
CA ALA A 106 -5.35 -16.96 8.30
C ALA A 106 -4.39 -15.91 8.86
N VAL A 107 -4.90 -14.73 9.24
CA VAL A 107 -4.09 -13.66 9.85
C VAL A 107 -3.56 -14.09 11.22
N ARG A 108 -4.37 -14.75 12.06
CA ARG A 108 -3.92 -15.32 13.33
C ARG A 108 -2.78 -16.31 13.14
N LYS A 109 -2.93 -17.24 12.20
CA LYS A 109 -1.87 -18.19 11.86
C LYS A 109 -0.62 -17.48 11.34
N ALA A 110 -0.77 -16.42 10.56
CA ALA A 110 0.36 -15.60 10.10
C ALA A 110 1.15 -15.02 11.28
N PHE A 111 0.48 -14.55 12.33
CA PHE A 111 1.14 -14.02 13.52
C PHE A 111 1.90 -15.11 14.27
N ASP A 112 1.37 -16.35 14.32
CA ASP A 112 2.06 -17.50 14.92
C ASP A 112 3.28 -17.96 14.09
N ASP A 113 3.20 -17.84 12.76
CA ASP A 113 4.26 -18.27 11.83
C ASP A 113 5.41 -17.22 11.72
N LEU A 114 5.18 -15.97 12.16
CA LEU A 114 6.19 -14.89 12.17
C LEU A 114 7.11 -15.01 13.40
N GLU A 115 8.40 -14.71 13.22
CA GLU A 115 9.39 -14.67 14.30
C GLU A 115 9.23 -13.42 15.18
N LEU A 116 8.73 -12.32 14.61
CA LEU A 116 8.52 -11.06 15.32
C LEU A 116 7.32 -10.29 14.78
N VAL A 117 6.42 -9.88 15.67
CA VAL A 117 5.32 -8.97 15.37
C VAL A 117 5.41 -7.74 16.27
N ILE A 118 5.54 -6.57 15.66
CA ILE A 118 5.52 -5.27 16.35
C ILE A 118 4.20 -4.58 15.99
N VAL A 119 3.44 -4.15 16.99
CA VAL A 119 2.20 -3.40 16.81
C VAL A 119 2.35 -2.00 17.40
N GLY A 120 2.38 -0.99 16.52
CA GLY A 120 2.36 0.42 16.89
C GLY A 120 0.94 0.98 16.78
N THR A 121 0.22 1.03 17.89
CA THR A 121 -1.11 1.65 17.98
C THR A 121 -1.14 2.70 19.09
N PHE A 122 -2.12 3.60 19.06
CA PHE A 122 -2.37 4.52 20.17
C PHE A 122 -3.26 3.83 21.22
N SER A 123 -3.05 4.10 22.51
CA SER A 123 -3.89 3.59 23.60
C SER A 123 -5.22 4.31 23.68
#